data_AF-X0VJC9-F1
#
_entry.id   AF-X0VJC9-F1
#
_cell.length_a   1.000
_cell.length_b   1.000
_cell.length_c   1.000
_cell.angle_alpha   90.00
_cell.angle_beta   90.00
_cell.angle_gamma   90.00
#
_symmetry.space_group_name_H-M   'P 1'
#
loop_
_entity.id
_entity.type
_entity.pdbx_description
1 polymer ?
#
loop_
_entity_poly.entity_id
_entity_poly.type
_entity_poly.pdbx_seq_one_letter_code
_entity_poly.pdbx_strand_id
1 'polypeptide(L)'
;PDVQYRYVGLSRMRRLADSLVPIRLRSGTNPGGPGHLWVKSRFIDPWSRGVATRPFYPATIDDNPSLNREEYMESLMDLHPTVREQLLRGDWDVRDPGDYFRREWFGPPLPEQWQPQTKIAIRWWDLAASAKPQDEKGHRARTAGVRMAKHLTGQYAVEHSLAFWKTPGSRDLAILSTAHADGHAVVVGIEQEPGSGGIAQAETLAKLLRRDGFRVVIEPATAKKEERANPVASELERGWNSSWEIDVDDETGIGSAHGVRIVSGE
;
A
#
# COMPACT_ATOMS: atom_id res chain seq x y z
N PRO A 1 -7.39 6.00 18.88
CA PRO A 1 -7.99 7.27 18.42
C PRO A 1 -9.35 7.60 19.09
N ASP A 2 -10.41 6.80 18.92
CA ASP A 2 -11.73 7.05 19.54
C ASP A 2 -11.64 7.08 21.09
N VAL A 3 -10.96 6.10 21.68
CA VAL A 3 -10.78 6.02 23.14
C VAL A 3 -10.09 7.27 23.69
N GLN A 4 -9.05 7.77 23.02
CA GLN A 4 -8.36 9.00 23.42
C GLN A 4 -9.25 10.23 23.28
N TYR A 5 -10.01 10.33 22.19
CA TYR A 5 -10.99 11.40 21.99
C TYR A 5 -12.03 11.43 23.10
N ARG A 6 -12.59 10.28 23.47
CA ARG A 6 -13.57 10.20 24.56
C ARG A 6 -12.93 10.44 25.92
N TYR A 7 -11.75 9.88 26.16
CA TYR A 7 -11.05 10.05 27.43
C TYR A 7 -10.71 11.52 27.67
N VAL A 8 -9.95 12.15 26.79
CA VAL A 8 -9.55 13.55 26.94
C VAL A 8 -10.76 14.47 26.77
N GLY A 9 -11.50 14.27 25.69
CA GLY A 9 -12.54 15.17 25.25
C GLY A 9 -13.86 15.08 26.01
N LEU A 10 -14.20 13.94 26.63
CA LEU A 10 -15.47 13.83 27.37
C LEU A 10 -15.27 13.68 28.88
N SER A 11 -14.22 12.97 29.32
CA SER A 11 -14.05 12.71 30.76
C SER A 11 -13.24 13.80 31.49
N ARG A 12 -12.40 14.57 30.78
CA ARG A 12 -11.48 15.55 31.39
C ARG A 12 -11.90 17.00 31.23
N MET A 13 -12.83 17.30 30.34
CA MET A 13 -13.35 18.65 30.21
C MET A 13 -14.20 19.00 31.44
N ARG A 14 -13.80 20.03 32.18
CA ARG A 14 -14.45 20.51 33.39
C ARG A 14 -14.56 22.03 33.32
N ARG A 15 -15.58 22.58 33.97
CA ARG A 15 -15.73 24.02 34.17
C ARG A 15 -15.90 24.33 35.65
N LEU A 16 -15.58 25.56 36.04
CA LEU A 16 -15.98 26.10 37.34
C LEU A 16 -17.51 26.17 37.43
N ALA A 17 -18.06 25.97 38.62
CA ALA A 17 -19.51 25.87 38.82
C ALA A 17 -20.27 27.12 38.33
N ASP A 18 -19.67 28.30 38.53
CA ASP A 18 -20.17 29.64 38.21
C ASP A 18 -19.82 30.10 36.79
N SER A 19 -19.02 29.36 36.04
CA SER A 19 -18.65 29.74 34.67
C SER A 19 -19.84 29.61 33.71
N LEU A 20 -20.19 30.71 33.03
CA LEU A 20 -21.23 30.73 32.00
C LEU A 20 -20.77 30.23 30.63
N VAL A 21 -19.46 29.96 30.47
CA VAL A 21 -18.91 29.46 29.21
C VAL A 21 -19.22 27.96 29.08
N PRO A 22 -19.95 27.52 28.04
CA PRO A 22 -20.25 26.11 27.87
C PRO A 22 -18.96 25.30 27.63
N ILE A 23 -18.90 24.12 28.22
CA ILE A 23 -17.86 23.14 27.89
C ILE A 23 -18.03 22.74 26.42
N ARG A 24 -16.96 22.86 25.63
CA ARG A 24 -16.97 22.50 24.21
C ARG A 24 -15.68 21.78 23.85
N LEU A 25 -15.81 20.75 23.03
CA LEU A 25 -14.69 20.09 22.36
C LEU A 25 -14.71 20.47 20.88
N ARG A 26 -13.54 20.82 20.35
CA ARG A 26 -13.34 21.05 18.92
C ARG A 26 -12.20 20.14 18.46
N SER A 27 -12.39 19.51 17.32
CA SER A 27 -11.40 18.62 16.71
C SER A 27 -11.49 18.75 15.20
N GLY A 28 -10.34 18.86 14.54
CA GLY A 28 -10.21 18.77 13.09
C GLY A 28 -9.63 17.42 12.68
N THR A 29 -10.09 16.90 11.54
CA THR A 29 -9.58 15.66 10.93
C THR A 29 -10.03 15.61 9.48
N ASN A 30 -9.40 14.74 8.69
CA ASN A 30 -9.73 14.52 7.28
C ASN A 30 -10.30 13.12 7.10
N PRO A 31 -11.12 12.88 6.07
CA PRO A 31 -11.48 11.53 5.67
C PRO A 31 -10.22 10.71 5.38
N GLY A 32 -10.21 9.47 5.85
CA GLY A 32 -9.12 8.51 5.64
C GLY A 32 -8.34 8.17 6.91
N GLY A 33 -7.36 7.28 6.76
CA GLY A 33 -6.48 6.86 7.84
C GLY A 33 -7.16 6.10 9.00
N PRO A 34 -6.42 5.85 10.10
CA PRO A 34 -6.89 5.00 11.21
C PRO A 34 -8.12 5.54 11.96
N GLY A 35 -8.43 6.83 11.81
CA GLY A 35 -9.58 7.46 12.44
C GLY A 35 -10.87 7.40 11.63
N HIS A 36 -10.80 7.08 10.34
CA HIS A 36 -11.89 7.25 9.39
C HIS A 36 -13.24 6.70 9.89
N LEU A 37 -13.29 5.41 10.23
CA LEU A 37 -14.55 4.71 10.49
C LEU A 37 -15.30 5.26 11.71
N TRP A 38 -14.60 5.48 12.82
CA TRP A 38 -15.26 5.94 14.05
C TRP A 38 -15.67 7.41 13.95
N VAL A 39 -14.88 8.25 13.27
CA VAL A 39 -15.26 9.65 13.04
C VAL A 39 -16.49 9.70 12.14
N LYS A 40 -16.47 8.95 11.04
CA LYS A 40 -17.60 8.88 10.10
C LYS A 40 -18.89 8.46 10.80
N SER A 41 -18.85 7.34 11.52
CA SER A 41 -19.98 6.82 12.30
C SER A 41 -20.49 7.78 13.38
N ARG A 42 -19.58 8.58 13.95
CA ARG A 42 -19.91 9.48 15.06
C ARG A 42 -20.43 10.84 14.60
N PHE A 43 -20.03 11.36 13.44
CA PHE A 43 -20.32 12.75 13.05
C PHE A 43 -20.90 12.92 11.64
N ILE A 44 -20.66 11.99 10.71
CA ILE A 44 -20.91 12.19 9.28
C ILE A 44 -22.03 11.28 8.74
N ASP A 45 -22.07 10.02 9.16
CA ASP A 45 -23.05 9.06 8.66
C ASP A 45 -24.49 9.57 8.87
N PRO A 46 -25.46 9.21 8.00
CA PRO A 46 -26.80 9.81 8.01
C PRO A 46 -27.52 9.83 9.37
N TRP A 47 -27.31 8.80 10.19
CA TRP A 47 -27.91 8.70 11.54
C TRP A 47 -27.23 9.58 12.60
N SER A 48 -26.05 10.10 12.31
CA SER A 48 -25.22 10.91 13.23
C SER A 48 -25.09 12.37 12.79
N ARG A 49 -25.32 12.64 11.51
CA ARG A 49 -25.24 13.96 10.91
C ARG A 49 -26.30 14.88 11.49
N GLY A 50 -25.93 16.13 11.78
CA GLY A 50 -26.87 17.14 12.29
C GLY A 50 -27.26 17.00 13.77
N VAL A 51 -26.65 16.09 14.52
CA VAL A 51 -26.85 16.02 15.98
C VAL A 51 -26.31 17.30 16.63
N ALA A 52 -27.21 18.09 17.23
CA ALA A 52 -26.91 19.43 17.74
C ALA A 52 -25.78 19.50 18.77
N THR A 53 -25.54 18.43 19.53
CA THR A 53 -24.46 18.35 20.53
C THR A 53 -23.08 18.06 19.93
N ARG A 54 -23.02 17.68 18.66
CA ARG A 54 -21.79 17.33 17.93
C ARG A 54 -21.91 17.68 16.43
N PRO A 55 -22.13 18.97 16.11
CA PRO A 55 -22.25 19.40 14.73
C PRO A 55 -20.96 19.10 13.95
N PHE A 56 -21.12 18.65 12.71
CA PHE A 56 -20.04 18.47 11.76
C PHE A 56 -20.04 19.67 10.79
N TYR A 57 -18.88 20.31 10.64
CA TYR A 57 -18.68 21.41 9.71
C TYR A 57 -17.70 20.92 8.63
N PRO A 58 -18.15 20.68 7.38
CA PRO A 58 -17.23 20.37 6.30
C PRO A 58 -16.34 21.58 6.02
N ALA A 59 -15.10 21.32 5.64
CA ALA A 59 -14.16 22.33 5.19
C ALA A 59 -13.44 21.77 3.96
N THR A 60 -13.40 22.56 2.92
CA THR A 60 -12.83 22.23 1.61
C THR A 60 -11.75 23.25 1.25
N ILE A 61 -11.04 22.98 0.15
CA ILE A 61 -10.07 23.93 -0.42
C ILE A 61 -10.69 25.30 -0.73
N ASP A 62 -11.99 25.31 -1.06
CA ASP A 62 -12.71 26.53 -1.43
C ASP A 62 -13.00 27.45 -0.23
N ASP A 63 -13.04 26.89 0.98
CA ASP A 63 -13.28 27.62 2.23
C ASP A 63 -12.06 28.39 2.74
N ASN A 64 -10.88 28.18 2.15
CA ASN A 64 -9.63 28.84 2.55
C ASN A 64 -9.18 29.87 1.49
N PRO A 65 -9.54 31.16 1.63
CA PRO A 65 -9.20 32.19 0.65
C PRO A 65 -7.70 32.53 0.61
N SER A 66 -6.95 32.16 1.65
CA SER A 66 -5.51 32.44 1.76
C SER A 66 -4.64 31.30 1.24
N LEU A 67 -5.25 30.20 0.78
CA LEU A 67 -4.52 29.03 0.31
C LEU A 67 -4.00 29.27 -1.12
N ASN A 68 -2.71 29.00 -1.33
CA ASN A 68 -2.19 28.81 -2.68
C ASN A 68 -2.74 27.49 -3.24
N ARG A 69 -3.85 27.58 -3.98
CA ARG A 69 -4.57 26.39 -4.48
C ARG A 69 -3.73 25.60 -5.49
N GLU A 70 -2.99 26.31 -6.34
CA GLU A 70 -2.19 25.71 -7.40
C GLU A 70 -1.10 24.81 -6.80
N GLU A 71 -0.25 25.37 -5.92
CA GLU A 71 0.82 24.64 -5.25
C GLU A 71 0.27 23.51 -4.36
N TYR A 72 -0.87 23.72 -3.70
CA TYR A 72 -1.50 22.67 -2.90
C TYR A 72 -1.97 21.51 -3.78
N MET A 73 -2.61 21.80 -4.92
CA MET A 73 -3.05 20.77 -5.87
C MET A 73 -1.86 19.99 -6.44
N GLU A 74 -0.74 20.66 -6.76
CA GLU A 74 0.51 20.02 -7.18
C GLU A 74 1.06 19.07 -6.11
N SER A 75 0.98 19.43 -4.83
CA SER A 75 1.42 18.54 -3.75
C SER A 75 0.51 17.32 -3.57
N LEU A 76 -0.80 17.49 -3.70
CA LEU A 76 -1.78 16.40 -3.57
C LEU A 76 -1.72 15.42 -4.73
N MET A 77 -1.20 15.89 -5.86
CA MET A 77 -1.02 15.10 -7.05
C MET A 77 -0.13 13.88 -6.76
N ASP A 78 0.86 13.96 -5.86
CA ASP A 78 1.73 12.85 -5.49
C ASP A 78 1.09 11.78 -4.58
N LEU A 79 -0.17 12.00 -4.17
CA LEU A 79 -0.90 11.07 -3.32
C LEU A 79 -1.70 10.06 -4.15
N HIS A 80 -1.95 8.90 -3.55
CA HIS A 80 -2.86 7.91 -4.11
C HIS A 80 -4.23 8.54 -4.45
N PRO A 81 -4.85 8.21 -5.60
CA PRO A 81 -6.07 8.87 -6.07
C PRO A 81 -7.20 8.93 -5.04
N THR A 82 -7.40 7.85 -4.27
CA THR A 82 -8.39 7.82 -3.18
C THR A 82 -8.08 8.86 -2.10
N VAL A 83 -6.81 8.99 -1.69
CA VAL A 83 -6.40 9.95 -0.65
C VAL A 83 -6.46 11.38 -1.17
N ARG A 84 -6.03 11.59 -2.42
CA ARG A 84 -6.14 12.87 -3.12
C ARG A 84 -7.59 13.35 -3.16
N GLU A 85 -8.51 12.48 -3.57
CA GLU A 85 -9.94 12.78 -3.63
C GLU A 85 -10.55 13.06 -2.24
N GLN A 86 -10.19 12.25 -1.23
CA GLN A 86 -10.57 12.46 0.16
C GLN A 86 -10.17 13.85 0.66
N LEU A 87 -8.94 14.29 0.38
CA LEU A 87 -8.42 15.58 0.82
C LEU A 87 -8.99 16.76 0.02
N LEU A 88 -9.15 16.60 -1.29
CA LEU A 88 -9.69 17.65 -2.16
C LEU A 88 -11.17 17.92 -1.89
N ARG A 89 -11.99 16.86 -1.85
CA ARG A 89 -13.46 16.98 -1.77
C ARG A 89 -13.99 16.86 -0.35
N GLY A 90 -13.17 16.46 0.61
CA GLY A 90 -13.62 16.15 1.97
C GLY A 90 -14.62 14.99 1.99
N ASP A 91 -14.55 14.09 1.02
CA ASP A 91 -15.50 12.98 0.86
C ASP A 91 -15.16 11.81 1.81
N TRP A 92 -16.09 11.46 2.68
CA TRP A 92 -15.97 10.39 3.68
C TRP A 92 -16.48 9.03 3.18
N ASP A 93 -17.08 8.98 2.00
CA ASP A 93 -17.56 7.75 1.36
C ASP A 93 -16.55 7.21 0.35
N VAL A 94 -15.65 8.05 -0.15
CA VAL A 94 -14.54 7.63 -1.01
C VAL A 94 -13.67 6.62 -0.27
N ARG A 95 -13.63 5.43 -0.83
CA ARG A 95 -12.81 4.31 -0.36
C ARG A 95 -12.01 3.77 -1.51
N ASP A 96 -10.88 3.18 -1.13
CA ASP A 96 -10.19 2.29 -2.02
C ASP A 96 -11.14 1.11 -2.35
N PRO A 97 -11.35 0.75 -3.62
CA PRO A 97 -12.20 -0.38 -4.00
C PRO A 97 -11.75 -1.73 -3.41
N GLY A 98 -10.60 -1.77 -2.73
CA GLY A 98 -10.06 -2.93 -2.03
C GLY A 98 -8.69 -3.32 -2.58
N ASP A 99 -8.41 -2.91 -3.83
CA ASP A 99 -7.13 -3.08 -4.50
C ASP A 99 -6.43 -1.71 -4.61
N TYR A 100 -5.28 -1.60 -3.94
CA TYR A 100 -4.43 -0.39 -3.93
C TYR A 100 -3.93 0.02 -5.34
N PHE A 101 -4.01 -0.90 -6.31
CA PHE A 101 -3.74 -0.63 -7.71
C PHE A 101 -4.92 -1.08 -8.56
N ARG A 102 -5.33 -0.27 -9.53
CA ARG A 102 -6.42 -0.63 -10.46
C ARG A 102 -5.88 -1.16 -11.76
N ARG A 103 -6.47 -2.23 -12.29
CA ARG A 103 -6.03 -2.86 -13.55
C ARG A 103 -5.99 -1.86 -14.71
N GLU A 104 -6.93 -0.92 -14.80
CA GLU A 104 -6.92 0.07 -15.88
C GLU A 104 -5.74 1.05 -15.83
N TRP A 105 -5.02 1.15 -14.71
CA TRP A 105 -3.79 1.96 -14.61
C TRP A 105 -2.59 1.29 -15.27
N PHE A 106 -2.72 0.01 -15.60
CA PHE A 106 -1.69 -0.78 -16.24
C PHE A 106 -1.91 -0.67 -17.75
N GLY A 107 -0.93 -0.12 -18.48
CA GLY A 107 -0.94 -0.05 -19.94
C GLY A 107 -0.99 -1.41 -20.67
N PRO A 108 -0.83 -1.42 -22.01
CA PRO A 108 -1.00 -2.63 -22.81
C PRO A 108 0.05 -3.71 -22.48
N PRO A 109 -0.14 -4.96 -22.95
CA PRO A 109 0.86 -6.01 -22.84
C PRO A 109 2.24 -5.59 -23.36
N LEU A 110 3.29 -6.29 -22.94
CA LEU A 110 4.68 -5.96 -23.29
C LEU A 110 4.86 -5.83 -24.82
N PRO A 111 5.50 -4.75 -25.30
CA PRO A 111 5.74 -4.58 -26.72
C PRO A 111 6.76 -5.61 -27.22
N GLU A 112 6.68 -5.98 -28.50
CA GLU A 112 7.54 -7.00 -29.13
C GLU A 112 9.05 -6.69 -29.02
N GLN A 113 9.40 -5.41 -28.90
CA GLN A 113 10.77 -4.91 -28.68
C GLN A 113 11.32 -5.09 -27.25
N TRP A 114 10.58 -5.75 -26.35
CA TRP A 114 10.93 -5.96 -24.94
C TRP A 114 11.97 -7.07 -24.70
N GLN A 115 13.11 -6.98 -25.39
CA GLN A 115 14.16 -7.99 -25.40
C GLN A 115 15.11 -7.88 -24.19
N PRO A 116 15.80 -8.98 -23.79
CA PRO A 116 16.76 -8.96 -22.67
C PRO A 116 17.85 -7.89 -22.75
N GLN A 117 18.35 -7.59 -23.96
CA GLN A 117 19.45 -6.64 -24.17
C GLN A 117 19.00 -5.18 -24.11
N THR A 118 17.70 -4.92 -24.16
CA THR A 118 17.14 -3.56 -24.21
C THR A 118 16.56 -3.13 -22.86
N LYS A 119 16.85 -3.89 -21.78
CA LYS A 119 16.31 -3.61 -20.45
C LYS A 119 17.26 -3.95 -19.32
N ILE A 120 17.00 -3.35 -18.17
CA ILE A 120 17.61 -3.70 -16.89
C ILE A 120 16.49 -4.18 -15.97
N ALA A 121 16.65 -5.37 -15.39
CA ALA A 121 15.63 -6.01 -14.58
C ALA A 121 16.09 -6.17 -13.12
N ILE A 122 15.12 -6.04 -12.21
CA ILE A 122 15.27 -6.29 -10.78
C ILE A 122 14.15 -7.24 -10.34
N ARG A 123 14.42 -8.14 -9.40
CA ARG A 123 13.38 -8.84 -8.65
C ARG A 123 13.42 -8.44 -7.19
N TRP A 124 12.32 -7.91 -6.67
CA TRP A 124 12.19 -7.49 -5.28
C TRP A 124 11.36 -8.48 -4.48
N TRP A 125 11.83 -8.85 -3.29
CA TRP A 125 11.16 -9.79 -2.39
C TRP A 125 10.68 -9.13 -1.10
N ASP A 126 9.41 -9.35 -0.78
CA ASP A 126 8.80 -9.13 0.53
C ASP A 126 8.71 -10.49 1.24
N LEU A 127 9.38 -10.62 2.39
CA LEU A 127 9.52 -11.90 3.08
C LEU A 127 8.48 -12.04 4.19
N ALA A 128 7.69 -13.11 4.16
CA ALA A 128 6.91 -13.49 5.34
C ALA A 128 7.82 -14.08 6.42
N ALA A 129 7.61 -13.62 7.66
CA ALA A 129 8.30 -14.13 8.84
C ALA A 129 7.87 -15.56 9.24
N SER A 130 6.67 -16.02 8.85
CA SER A 130 6.15 -17.34 9.22
C SER A 130 5.47 -18.09 8.05
N ALA A 131 5.54 -19.42 8.10
CA ALA A 131 4.88 -20.32 7.15
C ALA A 131 3.35 -20.43 7.35
N LYS A 132 2.86 -19.93 8.50
CA LYS A 132 1.47 -19.93 8.94
C LYS A 132 1.25 -18.71 9.84
N PRO A 133 0.15 -17.98 9.71
CA PRO A 133 -0.37 -17.19 10.81
C PRO A 133 -1.42 -17.99 11.56
N GLN A 134 -1.48 -17.73 12.85
CA GLN A 134 -2.76 -17.66 13.50
C GLN A 134 -2.86 -16.22 14.01
N ASP A 135 -3.18 -15.29 13.12
CA ASP A 135 -3.93 -14.13 13.58
C ASP A 135 -5.38 -14.58 13.78
N GLU A 136 -6.13 -13.92 14.66
CA GLU A 136 -7.51 -14.27 14.99
C GLU A 136 -8.48 -14.20 13.79
N LYS A 137 -8.00 -13.72 12.62
CA LYS A 137 -8.75 -13.54 11.37
C LYS A 137 -8.36 -14.52 10.25
N GLY A 138 -7.33 -15.36 10.44
CA GLY A 138 -6.93 -16.40 9.49
C GLY A 138 -6.14 -15.92 8.26
N HIS A 139 -5.57 -14.70 8.26
CA HIS A 139 -4.87 -14.13 7.11
C HIS A 139 -3.43 -14.61 6.98
N ARG A 140 -3.15 -15.39 5.93
CA ARG A 140 -1.84 -15.97 5.64
C ARG A 140 -0.82 -15.00 5.04
N ALA A 141 0.12 -14.51 5.85
CA ALA A 141 1.28 -13.75 5.35
C ALA A 141 2.05 -14.57 4.29
N ARG A 142 2.24 -13.98 3.11
CA ARG A 142 2.92 -14.60 1.95
C ARG A 142 4.29 -13.99 1.78
N THR A 143 5.24 -14.80 1.36
CA THR A 143 6.40 -14.25 0.66
C THR A 143 5.97 -13.90 -0.76
N ALA A 144 6.28 -12.69 -1.20
CA ALA A 144 5.94 -12.20 -2.53
C ALA A 144 7.20 -11.71 -3.25
N GLY A 145 7.27 -11.97 -4.55
CA GLY A 145 8.38 -11.57 -5.40
C GLY A 145 7.89 -10.95 -6.69
N VAL A 146 8.33 -9.72 -6.99
CA VAL A 146 7.95 -9.00 -8.22
C VAL A 146 9.20 -8.69 -9.03
N ARG A 147 9.23 -9.10 -10.31
CA ARG A 147 10.26 -8.67 -11.25
C ARG A 147 9.75 -7.53 -12.09
N MET A 148 10.50 -6.45 -12.01
CA MET A 148 10.30 -5.28 -12.82
C MET A 148 11.50 -5.05 -13.72
N ALA A 149 11.25 -4.51 -14.90
CA ALA A 149 12.30 -4.12 -15.81
C ALA A 149 12.09 -2.69 -16.31
N LYS A 150 13.19 -2.00 -16.56
CA LYS A 150 13.24 -0.69 -17.21
C LYS A 150 13.89 -0.84 -18.58
N HIS A 151 13.15 -0.52 -19.62
CA HIS A 151 13.65 -0.50 -21.00
C HIS A 151 14.55 0.73 -21.23
N LEU A 152 15.46 0.65 -22.21
CA LEU A 152 16.37 1.75 -22.58
C LEU A 152 15.64 3.03 -23.01
N THR A 153 14.39 2.92 -23.47
CA THR A 153 13.53 4.08 -23.82
C THR A 153 12.92 4.75 -22.58
N GLY A 154 13.13 4.22 -21.39
CA GLY A 154 12.59 4.74 -20.12
C GLY A 154 11.26 4.14 -19.70
N GLN A 155 10.69 3.21 -20.46
CA GLN A 155 9.47 2.48 -20.11
C GLN A 155 9.73 1.45 -19.00
N TYR A 156 8.73 1.24 -18.14
CA TYR A 156 8.81 0.27 -17.04
C TYR A 156 7.80 -0.88 -17.26
N ALA A 157 8.10 -2.06 -16.74
CA ALA A 157 7.16 -3.17 -16.75
C ALA A 157 7.27 -4.04 -15.52
N VAL A 158 6.17 -4.66 -15.11
CA VAL A 158 6.22 -5.90 -14.32
C VAL A 158 6.16 -7.07 -15.30
N GLU A 159 7.18 -7.90 -15.25
CA GLU A 159 7.34 -9.04 -16.15
C GLU A 159 6.89 -10.36 -15.52
N HIS A 160 6.91 -10.44 -14.18
CA HIS A 160 6.51 -11.64 -13.47
C HIS A 160 6.29 -11.34 -11.99
N SER A 161 5.18 -11.81 -11.42
CA SER A 161 4.82 -11.68 -10.01
C SER A 161 4.43 -13.04 -9.47
N LEU A 162 4.91 -13.38 -8.27
CA LEU A 162 4.54 -14.62 -7.59
C LEU A 162 4.41 -14.40 -6.09
N ALA A 163 3.57 -15.22 -5.44
CA ALA A 163 3.44 -15.23 -3.99
C ALA A 163 3.14 -16.64 -3.47
N PHE A 164 3.76 -17.02 -2.35
CA PHE A 164 3.62 -18.36 -1.80
C PHE A 164 3.74 -18.43 -0.27
N TRP A 165 3.23 -19.53 0.29
CA TRP A 165 3.35 -19.88 1.71
C TRP A 165 4.35 -21.02 1.87
N LYS A 166 5.55 -20.72 2.34
CA LYS A 166 6.58 -21.73 2.61
C LYS A 166 7.29 -21.45 3.94
N THR A 167 7.86 -22.49 4.53
CA THR A 167 8.77 -22.35 5.68
C THR A 167 10.05 -21.65 5.26
N PRO A 168 10.80 -20.99 6.18
CA PRO A 168 11.99 -20.22 5.82
C PRO A 168 12.98 -21.00 4.91
N GLY A 169 13.29 -22.25 5.23
CA GLY A 169 14.18 -23.07 4.40
C GLY A 169 13.62 -23.34 2.99
N SER A 170 12.36 -23.77 2.88
CA SER A 170 11.74 -24.03 1.56
C SER A 170 11.46 -22.74 0.78
N ARG A 171 11.26 -21.62 1.47
CA ARG A 171 11.11 -20.28 0.89
C ARG A 171 12.42 -19.84 0.26
N ASP A 172 13.52 -19.94 0.98
CA ASP A 172 14.83 -19.50 0.50
C ASP A 172 15.28 -20.32 -0.73
N LEU A 173 14.98 -21.63 -0.74
CA LEU A 173 15.17 -22.47 -1.93
C LEU A 173 14.27 -22.07 -3.10
N ALA A 174 13.01 -21.72 -2.85
CA ALA A 174 12.11 -21.23 -3.89
C ALA A 174 12.57 -19.88 -4.47
N ILE A 175 13.07 -18.98 -3.63
CA ILE A 175 13.66 -17.71 -4.07
C ILE A 175 14.92 -17.96 -4.92
N LEU A 176 15.80 -18.87 -4.49
CA LEU A 176 16.98 -19.24 -5.25
C LEU A 176 16.62 -19.85 -6.62
N SER A 177 15.65 -20.77 -6.65
CA SER A 177 15.15 -21.35 -7.90
C SER A 177 14.55 -20.29 -8.83
N THR A 178 13.84 -19.31 -8.27
CA THR A 178 13.29 -18.18 -9.05
C THR A 178 14.41 -17.31 -9.61
N ALA A 179 15.46 -17.03 -8.83
CA ALA A 179 16.62 -16.27 -9.29
C ALA A 179 17.36 -17.00 -10.43
N HIS A 180 17.49 -18.33 -10.37
CA HIS A 180 18.03 -19.14 -11.47
C HIS A 180 17.18 -19.04 -12.74
N ALA A 181 15.85 -19.07 -12.61
CA ALA A 181 14.94 -18.90 -13.74
C ALA A 181 14.97 -17.47 -14.33
N ASP A 182 15.14 -16.45 -13.48
CA ASP A 182 15.31 -15.06 -13.90
C ASP A 182 16.66 -14.81 -14.62
N GLY A 183 17.71 -15.53 -14.22
CA GLY A 183 19.07 -15.41 -14.76
C GLY A 183 19.93 -14.34 -14.07
N HIS A 184 21.25 -14.45 -14.22
CA HIS A 184 22.24 -13.62 -13.50
C HIS A 184 22.24 -12.12 -13.85
N ALA A 185 21.58 -11.73 -14.94
CA ALA A 185 21.43 -10.32 -15.31
C ALA A 185 20.44 -9.57 -14.39
N VAL A 186 19.55 -10.30 -13.69
CA VAL A 186 18.55 -9.72 -12.80
C VAL A 186 19.14 -9.47 -11.42
N VAL A 187 19.01 -8.23 -10.93
CA VAL A 187 19.41 -7.89 -9.56
C VAL A 187 18.33 -8.35 -8.58
N VAL A 188 18.72 -9.08 -7.54
CA VAL A 188 17.78 -9.54 -6.50
C VAL A 188 17.78 -8.56 -5.34
N GLY A 189 16.65 -7.92 -5.09
CA GLY A 189 16.39 -7.06 -3.94
C GLY A 189 15.66 -7.78 -2.83
N ILE A 190 16.06 -7.54 -1.59
CA ILE A 190 15.45 -8.10 -0.38
C ILE A 190 15.07 -6.96 0.54
N GLU A 191 13.79 -6.86 0.90
CA GLU A 191 13.36 -5.96 1.96
C GLU A 191 13.74 -6.53 3.33
N GLN A 192 14.37 -5.70 4.16
CA GLN A 192 14.79 -6.06 5.51
C GLN A 192 13.82 -5.46 6.54
N GLU A 193 13.12 -6.33 7.25
CA GLU A 193 12.28 -5.93 8.38
C GLU A 193 13.14 -5.42 9.56
N PRO A 194 12.66 -4.40 10.29
CA PRO A 194 13.34 -3.91 11.48
C PRO A 194 13.32 -4.97 12.58
N GLY A 195 14.49 -5.33 13.10
CA GLY A 195 14.66 -6.29 14.19
C GLY A 195 15.73 -7.34 13.90
N SER A 196 16.30 -7.93 14.95
CA SER A 196 17.41 -8.89 14.83
C SER A 196 17.06 -10.10 13.95
N GLY A 197 15.81 -10.57 14.01
CA GLY A 197 15.31 -11.67 13.17
C GLY A 197 15.25 -11.33 11.69
N GLY A 198 14.71 -10.15 11.33
CA GLY A 198 14.66 -9.67 9.95
C GLY A 198 16.06 -9.43 9.37
N ILE A 199 16.96 -8.84 10.16
CA ILE A 199 18.34 -8.62 9.78
C ILE A 199 19.06 -9.94 9.47
N ALA A 200 19.00 -10.90 10.38
CA ALA A 200 19.66 -12.20 10.21
C ALA A 200 19.09 -12.99 9.02
N GLN A 201 17.77 -12.90 8.80
CA GLN A 201 17.09 -13.57 7.71
C GLN A 201 17.52 -13.01 6.34
N ALA A 202 17.50 -11.69 6.17
CA ALA A 202 17.92 -11.04 4.94
C ALA A 202 19.39 -11.34 4.60
N GLU A 203 20.27 -11.28 5.61
CA GLU A 203 21.70 -11.60 5.44
C GLU A 203 21.95 -13.06 5.06
N THR A 204 21.21 -14.00 5.67
CA THR A 204 21.35 -15.43 5.37
C THR A 204 20.93 -15.74 3.93
N LEU A 205 19.78 -15.20 3.50
CA LEU A 205 19.30 -15.35 2.13
C LEU A 205 20.23 -14.68 1.12
N ALA A 206 20.73 -13.48 1.43
CA ALA A 206 21.66 -12.78 0.55
C ALA A 206 22.99 -13.54 0.39
N LYS A 207 23.50 -14.17 1.45
CA LYS A 207 24.68 -15.04 1.36
C LYS A 207 24.44 -16.25 0.47
N LEU A 208 23.27 -16.90 0.58
CA LEU A 208 22.89 -18.02 -0.26
C LEU A 208 22.88 -17.63 -1.74
N LEU A 209 22.22 -16.52 -2.09
CA LEU A 209 22.13 -16.01 -3.46
C LEU A 209 23.49 -15.57 -4.01
N ARG A 210 24.31 -14.86 -3.21
CA ARG A 210 25.64 -14.42 -3.62
C ARG A 210 26.60 -15.59 -3.88
N ARG A 211 26.46 -16.69 -3.11
CA ARG A 211 27.26 -17.91 -3.32
C ARG A 211 27.03 -18.51 -4.71
N ASP A 212 25.81 -18.39 -5.23
CA ASP A 212 25.43 -18.85 -6.56
C ASP A 212 25.68 -17.79 -7.64
N GLY A 213 26.33 -16.66 -7.31
CA GLY A 213 26.76 -15.65 -8.29
C GLY A 213 25.74 -14.54 -8.59
N PHE A 214 24.65 -14.43 -7.83
CA PHE A 214 23.66 -13.37 -8.02
C PHE A 214 24.09 -12.04 -7.38
N ARG A 215 23.74 -10.93 -8.03
CA ARG A 215 23.86 -9.59 -7.46
C ARG A 215 22.68 -9.33 -6.53
N VAL A 216 22.97 -9.08 -5.25
CA VAL A 216 21.95 -8.92 -4.20
C VAL A 216 22.05 -7.57 -3.48
N VAL A 217 20.91 -6.88 -3.40
CA VAL A 217 20.71 -5.63 -2.64
C VAL A 217 19.79 -5.91 -1.46
N ILE A 218 20.11 -5.37 -0.29
CA ILE A 218 19.27 -5.43 0.91
C ILE A 218 18.93 -3.99 1.29
N GLU A 219 17.65 -3.69 1.49
CA GLU A 219 17.22 -2.37 1.95
C GLU A 219 16.30 -2.47 3.18
N PRO A 220 16.59 -1.72 4.26
CA PRO A 220 15.70 -1.62 5.41
C PRO A 220 14.36 -0.95 5.05
N ALA A 221 13.26 -1.46 5.60
CA ALA A 221 11.98 -0.76 5.51
C ALA A 221 12.01 0.55 6.33
N THR A 222 12.01 1.70 5.64
CA THR A 222 12.08 3.04 6.27
C THR A 222 10.72 3.69 6.50
N ALA A 223 9.69 3.27 5.76
CA ALA A 223 8.34 3.83 5.79
C ALA A 223 7.29 2.72 5.64
N LYS A 224 6.01 3.04 5.89
CA LYS A 224 4.91 2.08 5.72
C LYS A 224 4.79 1.65 4.26
N LYS A 225 4.29 0.44 4.01
CA LYS A 225 4.17 -0.13 2.66
C LYS A 225 3.32 0.75 1.75
N GLU A 226 2.22 1.28 2.26
CA GLU A 226 1.33 2.18 1.53
C GLU A 226 2.02 3.51 1.18
N GLU A 227 2.81 4.06 2.10
CA GLU A 227 3.55 5.31 1.86
C GLU A 227 4.59 5.13 0.74
N ARG A 228 5.25 3.98 0.67
CA ARG A 228 6.20 3.64 -0.41
C ARG A 228 5.52 3.36 -1.75
N ALA A 229 4.26 2.92 -1.74
CA ALA A 229 3.51 2.59 -2.95
C ALA A 229 2.81 3.82 -3.58
N ASN A 230 2.56 4.88 -2.80
CA ASN A 230 1.89 6.10 -3.27
C ASN A 230 2.49 6.69 -4.56
N PRO A 231 3.83 6.88 -4.69
CA PRO A 231 4.39 7.49 -5.90
C PRO A 231 4.13 6.65 -7.14
N VAL A 232 4.27 5.32 -7.03
CA VAL A 232 4.02 4.40 -8.14
C VAL A 232 2.54 4.43 -8.53
N ALA A 233 1.63 4.39 -7.56
CA ALA A 233 0.19 4.42 -7.84
C ALA A 233 -0.25 5.73 -8.52
N SER A 234 0.28 6.87 -8.09
CA SER A 234 -0.01 8.17 -8.71
C SER A 234 0.49 8.25 -10.15
N GLU A 235 1.71 7.78 -10.41
CA GLU A 235 2.27 7.76 -11.76
C GLU A 235 1.48 6.83 -12.70
N LEU A 236 1.13 5.63 -12.23
CA LEU A 236 0.33 4.69 -13.02
C LEU A 236 -1.05 5.25 -13.38
N GLU A 237 -1.73 5.91 -12.44
CA GLU A 237 -3.03 6.53 -12.69
C GLU A 237 -2.97 7.63 -13.75
N ARG A 238 -1.84 8.34 -13.86
CA ARG A 238 -1.62 9.38 -14.89
C ARG A 238 -1.22 8.83 -16.26
N GLY A 239 -1.24 7.51 -16.43
CA GLY A 239 -0.87 6.87 -17.70
C GLY A 239 0.63 6.81 -17.91
N TRP A 240 1.42 6.66 -16.84
CA TRP A 240 2.86 6.39 -16.96
C TRP A 240 3.10 5.20 -17.90
N ASN A 241 3.98 5.41 -18.89
CA ASN A 241 4.36 4.46 -19.95
C ASN A 241 4.85 3.12 -19.39
N SER A 242 3.89 2.26 -19.08
CA SER A 242 4.10 0.99 -18.43
C SER A 242 3.38 -0.11 -19.21
N SER A 243 4.04 -1.25 -19.37
CA SER A 243 3.52 -2.44 -20.06
C SER A 243 3.70 -3.68 -19.17
N TRP A 244 2.91 -4.74 -19.38
CA TRP A 244 2.78 -5.79 -18.35
C TRP A 244 2.52 -7.17 -18.93
N GLU A 245 3.01 -8.20 -18.25
CA GLU A 245 2.68 -9.60 -18.48
C GLU A 245 2.37 -10.25 -17.12
N ILE A 246 1.21 -10.92 -17.02
CA ILE A 246 0.80 -11.63 -15.81
C ILE A 246 0.74 -13.12 -16.13
N ASP A 247 1.72 -13.88 -15.64
CA ASP A 247 1.54 -15.31 -15.42
C ASP A 247 0.95 -15.51 -14.01
N VAL A 248 -0.32 -15.87 -13.95
CA VAL A 248 -0.94 -16.34 -12.69
C VAL A 248 -0.77 -17.86 -12.66
N ASP A 249 0.13 -18.34 -11.82
CA ASP A 249 0.27 -19.77 -11.56
C ASP A 249 -0.90 -20.23 -10.67
N ASP A 250 -1.91 -20.86 -11.29
CA ASP A 250 -3.19 -21.27 -10.68
C ASP A 250 -3.09 -22.53 -9.78
N GLU A 251 -1.89 -23.08 -9.54
CA GLU A 251 -1.69 -24.35 -8.84
C GLU A 251 -1.72 -24.29 -7.29
N THR A 252 -2.67 -23.59 -6.67
CA THR A 252 -3.01 -23.86 -5.25
C THR A 252 -4.52 -23.83 -4.99
N GLY A 253 -5.20 -24.86 -5.47
CA GLY A 253 -6.57 -25.16 -5.06
C GLY A 253 -6.69 -25.33 -3.55
N ILE A 254 -7.19 -24.31 -2.85
CA ILE A 254 -8.05 -24.31 -1.65
C ILE A 254 -8.66 -22.90 -1.58
N GLY A 255 -9.99 -22.83 -1.49
CA GLY A 255 -10.78 -21.61 -1.57
C GLY A 255 -10.44 -20.54 -0.54
N SER A 256 -10.73 -19.29 -0.94
CA SER A 256 -10.54 -18.00 -0.26
C SER A 256 -9.09 -17.47 -0.22
N ALA A 257 -8.68 -16.85 -1.34
CA ALA A 257 -7.72 -15.76 -1.34
C ALA A 257 -8.49 -14.47 -1.68
N HIS A 258 -8.54 -13.52 -0.75
CA HIS A 258 -8.78 -12.12 -1.09
C HIS A 258 -7.54 -11.63 -1.84
N GLY A 259 -7.71 -11.35 -3.13
CA GLY A 259 -6.64 -11.14 -4.09
C GLY A 259 -6.99 -11.87 -5.38
N VAL A 260 -7.65 -11.13 -6.27
CA VAL A 260 -8.03 -11.47 -7.66
C VAL A 260 -8.81 -12.78 -7.84
N ARG A 261 -10.12 -12.65 -8.06
CA ARG A 261 -10.90 -13.63 -8.83
C ARG A 261 -11.69 -12.93 -9.93
N ILE A 262 -11.35 -13.30 -11.15
CA ILE A 262 -12.08 -13.01 -12.38
C ILE A 262 -13.20 -14.05 -12.50
N VAL A 263 -14.43 -13.60 -12.74
CA VAL A 263 -15.46 -14.40 -13.40
C VAL A 263 -16.14 -13.50 -14.42
N SER A 264 -15.83 -13.70 -15.69
CA SER A 264 -16.60 -13.20 -16.82
C SER A 264 -17.54 -14.31 -17.28
N GLY A 265 -18.84 -14.04 -17.27
CA GLY A 265 -19.84 -14.88 -17.92
C GLY A 265 -21.02 -13.99 -18.28
N GLU A 266 -21.17 -13.74 -19.58
CA GLU A 266 -22.25 -13.06 -20.33
C GLU A 266 -23.06 -11.95 -19.63
#